data_AF-A0A254PUW3-F1
#
_entry.id   AF-A0A254PUW3-F1
#
_cell.length_a   1.000
_cell.length_b   1.000
_cell.length_c   1.000
_cell.angle_alpha   90.00
_cell.angle_beta   90.00
_cell.angle_gamma   90.00
#
_symmetry.space_group_name_H-M   'P 1'
#
loop_
_entity.id
_entity.type
_entity.pdbx_description
1 polymer ?
#
loop_
_entity_poly.entity_id
_entity_poly.type
_entity_poly.pdbx_seq_one_letter_code
_entity_poly.pdbx_strand_id
1 'polypeptide(L)'
;MKQILHTLMGVCQAASLVIALGFGLSANASEGGFPLEKAPDRVSSNASLQNGAKIFVNYCLNCHAAASMRYNRLRDIGLTDQQIKDNLILTDAKVGDLMTIAMTPKDAKVWFGKVPPDLSVEARARGTDWLYTYFRTFYKDDTTQTGWNNLVYPNVGMPHVLWQLQGERVAKFEERKDPHDASRMEKVFVGFEQLTPGTMKPQEYDDNIADLVAFMSWMAEPVQLERKRIGVVVLLFLAIFTLLAWRLNKAYWKDIH
;
A
#
# COMPACT_ATOMS: atom_id res chain seq x y z
N MET A 1 -34.73 1.11 45.25
CA MET A 1 -33.24 1.10 45.28
C MET A 1 -32.62 0.02 44.40
N LYS A 2 -33.09 -1.25 44.46
CA LYS A 2 -32.55 -2.35 43.62
C LYS A 2 -32.74 -2.16 42.10
N GLN A 3 -33.89 -1.68 41.63
CA GLN A 3 -34.12 -1.44 40.19
C GLN A 3 -33.19 -0.39 39.58
N ILE A 4 -32.93 0.72 40.29
CA ILE A 4 -32.00 1.78 39.86
C ILE A 4 -30.57 1.23 39.74
N LEU A 5 -30.18 0.32 40.64
CA LEU A 5 -28.86 -0.32 40.62
C LEU A 5 -28.71 -1.28 39.42
N HIS A 6 -29.76 -2.02 39.06
CA HIS A 6 -29.76 -2.90 37.89
C HIS A 6 -29.73 -2.12 36.56
N THR A 7 -30.44 -0.99 36.47
CA THR A 7 -30.39 -0.14 35.26
C THR A 7 -29.04 0.56 35.10
N LEU A 8 -28.41 0.97 36.22
CA LEU A 8 -27.05 1.50 36.21
C LEU A 8 -26.01 0.44 35.82
N MET A 9 -26.16 -0.81 36.29
CA MET A 9 -25.29 -1.91 35.90
C MET A 9 -25.43 -2.29 34.41
N GLY A 10 -26.65 -2.29 33.86
CA GLY A 10 -26.89 -2.59 32.44
C GLY A 10 -26.36 -1.50 31.49
N VAL A 11 -26.49 -0.21 31.89
CA VAL A 11 -25.92 0.91 31.12
C VAL A 11 -24.39 0.94 31.22
N CYS A 12 -23.81 0.62 32.39
CA CYS A 12 -22.36 0.46 32.53
C CYS A 12 -21.82 -0.73 31.73
N GLN A 13 -22.51 -1.87 31.67
CA GLN A 13 -22.09 -3.02 30.87
C GLN A 13 -22.18 -2.75 29.36
N ALA A 14 -23.24 -2.09 28.89
CA ALA A 14 -23.36 -1.72 27.47
C ALA A 14 -22.36 -0.62 27.06
N ALA A 15 -22.11 0.37 27.93
CA ALA A 15 -21.08 1.38 27.70
C ALA A 15 -19.66 0.77 27.73
N SER A 16 -19.41 -0.21 28.61
CA SER A 16 -18.12 -0.91 28.68
C SER A 16 -17.88 -1.78 27.46
N LEU A 17 -18.92 -2.38 26.87
CA LEU A 17 -18.80 -3.17 25.64
C LEU A 17 -18.50 -2.28 24.42
N VAL A 18 -19.13 -1.10 24.33
CA VAL A 18 -18.89 -0.13 23.24
C VAL A 18 -17.52 0.55 23.39
N ILE A 19 -17.06 0.81 24.62
CA ILE A 19 -15.71 1.33 24.88
C ILE A 19 -14.66 0.25 24.61
N ALA A 20 -14.92 -1.02 24.93
CA ALA A 20 -14.03 -2.14 24.61
C ALA A 20 -13.92 -2.43 23.10
N LEU A 21 -14.94 -2.08 22.32
CA LEU A 21 -14.91 -2.15 20.85
C LEU A 21 -14.29 -0.90 20.19
N GLY A 22 -14.26 0.24 20.89
CA GLY A 22 -13.70 1.51 20.40
C GLY A 22 -12.21 1.70 20.66
N PHE A 23 -11.67 1.09 21.72
CA PHE A 23 -10.23 0.97 21.91
C PHE A 23 -9.72 -0.20 21.08
N GLY A 24 -9.33 0.11 19.84
CA GLY A 24 -8.65 -0.84 18.97
C GLY A 24 -7.53 -1.53 19.73
N LEU A 25 -7.74 -2.80 20.05
CA LEU A 25 -6.66 -3.75 20.29
C LEU A 25 -5.72 -3.62 19.10
N SER A 26 -4.59 -2.96 19.33
CA SER A 26 -3.44 -3.06 18.45
C SER A 26 -2.93 -4.47 18.61
N ALA A 27 -3.60 -5.41 17.95
CA ALA A 27 -3.08 -6.73 17.73
C ALA A 27 -1.87 -6.55 16.83
N ASN A 28 -0.69 -6.45 17.44
CA ASN A 28 0.57 -6.68 16.75
C ASN A 28 0.59 -8.17 16.39
N ALA A 29 -0.07 -8.51 15.28
CA ALA A 29 0.23 -9.74 14.59
C ALA A 29 1.68 -9.62 14.15
N SER A 30 2.57 -10.36 14.81
CA SER A 30 3.91 -10.62 14.30
C SER A 30 3.73 -11.52 13.07
N GLU A 31 3.35 -10.93 11.94
CA GLU A 31 3.43 -11.63 10.66
C GLU A 31 4.89 -12.03 10.46
N GLY A 32 5.14 -13.33 10.32
CA GLY A 32 6.47 -13.86 10.02
C GLY A 32 6.90 -13.32 8.65
N GLY A 33 7.71 -12.26 8.66
CA GLY A 33 8.13 -11.54 7.48
C GLY A 33 9.05 -10.38 7.83
N PHE A 34 9.68 -9.80 6.82
CA PHE A 34 10.52 -8.63 7.00
C PHE A 34 9.68 -7.44 7.53
N PRO A 35 10.16 -6.68 8.53
CA PRO A 35 9.41 -5.55 9.08
C PRO A 35 9.02 -4.54 8.01
N LEU A 36 7.73 -4.22 7.93
CA LEU A 36 7.22 -3.24 6.98
C LEU A 36 7.41 -1.82 7.51
N GLU A 37 7.97 -0.97 6.66
CA GLU A 37 8.09 0.45 6.91
C GLU A 37 6.83 1.17 6.42
N LYS A 38 6.34 2.11 7.25
CA LYS A 38 5.13 2.86 6.95
C LYS A 38 5.36 3.82 5.79
N ALA A 39 4.56 3.68 4.73
CA ALA A 39 4.61 4.58 3.59
C ALA A 39 4.11 5.98 3.99
N PRO A 40 4.79 7.07 3.59
CA PRO A 40 4.24 8.41 3.75
C PRO A 40 2.89 8.56 3.03
N ASP A 41 1.84 9.02 3.74
CA ASP A 41 0.53 9.26 3.14
C ASP A 41 0.55 10.55 2.32
N ARG A 42 0.74 10.40 1.00
CA ARG A 42 0.82 11.51 0.04
C ARG A 42 -0.31 11.51 -0.98
N VAL A 43 -1.38 10.73 -0.75
CA VAL A 43 -2.44 10.53 -1.75
C VAL A 43 -3.29 11.79 -2.00
N SER A 44 -3.20 12.79 -1.13
CA SER A 44 -3.85 14.10 -1.30
C SER A 44 -3.01 15.12 -2.06
N SER A 45 -1.75 14.82 -2.36
CA SER A 45 -0.82 15.72 -3.04
C SER A 45 -0.79 15.44 -4.54
N ASN A 46 -1.41 16.30 -5.34
CA ASN A 46 -1.35 16.18 -6.81
C ASN A 46 0.09 16.17 -7.32
N ALA A 47 1.00 16.95 -6.72
CA ALA A 47 2.42 16.94 -7.10
C ALA A 47 3.06 15.55 -6.92
N SER A 48 2.79 14.90 -5.78
CA SER A 48 3.27 13.54 -5.51
C SER A 48 2.65 12.52 -6.45
N LEU A 49 1.35 12.62 -6.71
CA LEU A 49 0.66 11.73 -7.65
C LEU A 49 1.17 11.88 -9.08
N GLN A 50 1.46 13.10 -9.52
CA GLN A 50 2.02 13.38 -10.85
C GLN A 50 3.45 12.83 -10.98
N ASN A 51 4.29 13.02 -9.95
CA ASN A 51 5.63 12.45 -9.93
C ASN A 51 5.60 10.91 -9.91
N GLY A 52 4.73 10.32 -9.08
CA GLY A 52 4.51 8.89 -9.04
C GLY A 52 4.01 8.31 -10.37
N ALA A 53 3.10 9.01 -11.06
CA ALA A 53 2.65 8.63 -12.40
C ALA A 53 3.80 8.63 -13.41
N LYS A 54 4.68 9.64 -13.36
CA LYS A 54 5.89 9.69 -14.19
C LYS A 54 6.79 8.49 -13.92
N ILE A 55 7.09 8.17 -12.66
CA ILE A 55 7.93 7.01 -12.30
C ILE A 55 7.29 5.72 -12.78
N PHE A 56 5.99 5.53 -12.54
CA PHE A 56 5.24 4.35 -12.94
C PHE A 56 5.30 4.12 -14.46
N VAL A 57 5.04 5.15 -15.26
CA VAL A 57 5.08 5.04 -16.73
C VAL A 57 6.48 4.70 -17.21
N ASN A 58 7.52 5.35 -16.68
CA ASN A 58 8.88 5.19 -17.18
C ASN A 58 9.51 3.84 -16.79
N TYR A 59 9.19 3.31 -15.60
CA TYR A 59 9.87 2.14 -15.05
C TYR A 59 8.99 0.89 -14.90
N CYS A 60 7.67 1.05 -14.78
CA CYS A 60 6.75 -0.06 -14.51
C CYS A 60 5.92 -0.45 -15.74
N LEU A 61 5.40 0.53 -16.48
CA LEU A 61 4.47 0.36 -17.60
C LEU A 61 5.09 -0.22 -18.88
N ASN A 62 6.26 -0.84 -18.79
CA ASN A 62 6.84 -1.64 -19.87
C ASN A 62 6.66 -3.15 -19.61
N CYS A 63 6.62 -3.55 -18.33
CA CYS A 63 6.47 -4.94 -17.90
C CYS A 63 5.12 -5.22 -17.23
N HIS A 64 4.54 -4.20 -16.60
CA HIS A 64 3.29 -4.30 -15.87
C HIS A 64 2.21 -3.45 -16.52
N ALA A 65 1.04 -4.02 -16.76
CA ALA A 65 -0.12 -3.23 -17.15
C ALA A 65 -0.76 -2.56 -15.93
N ALA A 66 -1.51 -1.49 -16.20
CA ALA A 66 -2.57 -0.99 -15.33
C ALA A 66 -3.88 -1.04 -16.13
N ALA A 67 -4.32 -2.24 -16.47
CA ALA A 67 -5.37 -2.49 -17.46
C ALA A 67 -6.77 -2.00 -17.03
N SER A 68 -6.97 -1.64 -15.76
CA SER A 68 -8.20 -0.99 -15.28
C SER A 68 -8.12 0.54 -15.28
N MET A 69 -6.97 1.08 -15.70
CA MET A 69 -6.66 2.51 -15.70
C MET A 69 -6.65 3.07 -17.12
N ARG A 70 -7.30 4.22 -17.34
CA ARG A 70 -7.20 5.00 -18.57
C ARG A 70 -6.35 6.23 -18.37
N TYR A 71 -5.59 6.64 -19.38
CA TYR A 71 -4.75 7.83 -19.32
C TYR A 71 -5.55 9.11 -18.98
N ASN A 72 -6.77 9.26 -19.49
CA ASN A 72 -7.61 10.45 -19.28
C ASN A 72 -7.99 10.69 -17.81
N ARG A 73 -7.97 9.67 -16.96
CA ARG A 73 -8.27 9.81 -15.53
C ARG A 73 -7.14 10.52 -14.79
N LEU A 74 -5.95 10.65 -15.39
CA LEU A 74 -4.87 11.48 -14.85
C LEU A 74 -5.24 12.97 -14.79
N ARG A 75 -6.35 13.39 -15.42
CA ARG A 75 -6.96 14.69 -15.19
C ARG A 75 -7.40 14.90 -13.74
N ASP A 76 -7.80 13.84 -13.05
CA ASP A 76 -8.22 13.91 -11.64
C ASP A 76 -7.05 14.34 -10.72
N ILE A 77 -5.80 14.09 -11.13
CA ILE A 77 -4.59 14.54 -10.43
C ILE A 77 -4.04 15.84 -11.01
N GLY A 78 -4.82 16.55 -11.82
CA GLY A 78 -4.49 17.89 -12.33
C GLY A 78 -3.65 17.94 -13.60
N LEU A 79 -3.51 16.84 -14.34
CA LEU A 79 -2.81 16.84 -15.63
C LEU A 79 -3.75 17.19 -16.79
N THR A 80 -3.24 17.97 -17.75
CA THR A 80 -3.93 18.24 -19.02
C THR A 80 -3.72 17.10 -20.02
N ASP A 81 -4.61 16.98 -21.01
CA ASP A 81 -4.45 15.99 -22.10
C ASP A 81 -3.11 16.12 -22.82
N GLN A 82 -2.65 17.36 -23.01
CA GLN A 82 -1.36 17.64 -23.66
C GLN A 82 -0.20 17.13 -22.80
N GLN A 83 -0.21 17.41 -21.49
CA GLN A 83 0.82 16.90 -20.58
C GLN A 83 0.82 15.36 -20.50
N ILE A 84 -0.36 14.73 -20.50
CA ILE A 84 -0.48 13.27 -20.50
C ILE A 84 0.12 12.70 -21.79
N LYS A 85 -0.27 13.26 -22.94
CA LYS A 85 0.21 12.82 -24.25
C LYS A 85 1.72 12.98 -24.39
N ASP A 86 2.26 14.14 -24.01
CA ASP A 86 3.67 14.47 -24.26
C ASP A 86 4.63 13.78 -23.29
N ASN A 87 4.20 13.47 -22.06
CA ASN A 87 5.11 13.01 -21.00
C ASN A 87 4.82 11.60 -20.48
N LEU A 88 3.59 11.09 -20.64
CA LEU A 88 3.15 9.84 -20.01
C LEU A 88 2.70 8.76 -21.00
N ILE A 89 2.54 9.11 -22.28
CA ILE A 89 2.27 8.15 -23.35
C ILE A 89 3.55 8.01 -24.17
N LEU A 90 4.26 6.91 -23.97
CA LEU A 90 5.52 6.60 -24.67
C LEU A 90 5.30 5.76 -25.95
N THR A 91 4.05 5.52 -26.33
CA THR A 91 3.61 4.66 -27.43
C THR A 91 2.61 5.40 -28.32
N ASP A 92 2.04 4.72 -29.32
CA ASP A 92 0.98 5.28 -30.18
C ASP A 92 -0.42 5.32 -29.51
N ALA A 93 -0.50 5.05 -28.20
CA ALA A 93 -1.75 5.09 -27.46
C ALA A 93 -2.36 6.51 -27.43
N LYS A 94 -3.67 6.58 -27.23
CA LYS A 94 -4.40 7.84 -27.07
C LYS A 94 -4.70 8.10 -25.60
N VAL A 95 -4.96 9.36 -25.26
CA VAL A 95 -5.35 9.77 -23.89
C VAL A 95 -6.61 9.02 -23.40
N GLY A 96 -7.51 8.60 -24.29
CA GLY A 96 -8.68 7.81 -23.93
C GLY A 96 -8.42 6.33 -23.68
N ASP A 97 -7.24 5.81 -24.05
CA ASP A 97 -6.94 4.38 -24.04
C ASP A 97 -6.56 3.88 -22.64
N LEU A 98 -6.60 2.55 -22.49
CA LEU A 98 -6.15 1.87 -21.29
C LEU A 98 -4.62 1.84 -21.23
N MET A 99 -4.08 1.82 -20.02
CA MET A 99 -2.65 1.67 -19.75
C MET A 99 -2.25 0.20 -19.87
N THR A 100 -2.03 -0.26 -21.11
CA THR A 100 -1.61 -1.63 -21.43
C THR A 100 -0.14 -1.67 -21.85
N ILE A 101 0.40 -2.89 -21.93
CA ILE A 101 1.77 -3.15 -22.39
C ILE A 101 1.74 -3.99 -23.66
N ALA A 102 2.82 -3.92 -24.45
CA ALA A 102 2.96 -4.71 -25.67
C ALA A 102 3.31 -6.19 -25.40
N MET A 103 3.92 -6.49 -24.26
CA MET A 103 4.37 -7.84 -23.92
C MET A 103 3.20 -8.81 -23.72
N THR A 104 3.24 -9.94 -24.41
CA THR A 104 2.20 -10.98 -24.25
C THR A 104 2.51 -11.89 -23.06
N PRO A 105 1.49 -12.58 -22.48
CA PRO A 105 1.73 -13.57 -21.42
C PRO A 105 2.66 -14.72 -21.84
N LYS A 106 2.73 -15.04 -23.13
CA LYS A 106 3.62 -16.07 -23.66
C LYS A 106 5.07 -15.59 -23.60
N ASP A 107 5.33 -14.37 -24.08
CA ASP A 107 6.67 -13.78 -24.06
C ASP A 107 7.16 -13.57 -22.62
N ALA A 108 6.27 -13.08 -21.75
CA ALA A 108 6.57 -12.87 -20.34
C ALA A 108 7.03 -14.16 -19.63
N LYS A 109 6.40 -15.32 -19.91
CA LYS A 109 6.83 -16.61 -19.37
C LYS A 109 8.20 -17.04 -19.89
N VAL A 110 8.52 -16.74 -21.14
CA VAL A 110 9.83 -17.06 -21.73
C VAL A 110 10.92 -16.17 -21.13
N TRP A 111 10.65 -14.88 -20.95
CA TRP A 111 11.65 -13.92 -20.48
C TRP A 111 11.85 -13.92 -18.96
N PHE A 112 10.78 -14.05 -18.19
CA PHE A 112 10.79 -13.90 -16.72
C PHE A 112 10.37 -15.15 -15.96
N GLY A 113 10.04 -16.25 -16.65
CA GLY A 113 9.51 -17.48 -16.04
C GLY A 113 8.07 -17.37 -15.52
N LYS A 114 7.54 -16.15 -15.38
CA LYS A 114 6.18 -15.85 -14.92
C LYS A 114 5.65 -14.59 -15.58
N VAL A 115 4.32 -14.50 -15.70
CA VAL A 115 3.66 -13.27 -16.15
C VAL A 115 3.69 -12.25 -15.02
N PRO A 116 4.24 -11.03 -15.24
CA PRO A 116 4.15 -9.95 -14.27
C PRO A 116 2.69 -9.63 -13.92
N PRO A 117 2.36 -9.35 -12.65
CA PRO A 117 1.01 -8.99 -12.26
C PRO A 117 0.59 -7.65 -12.88
N ASP A 118 -0.71 -7.51 -13.12
CA ASP A 118 -1.32 -6.21 -13.39
C ASP A 118 -1.31 -5.37 -12.10
N LEU A 119 -0.88 -4.12 -12.20
CA LEU A 119 -0.69 -3.25 -11.04
C LEU A 119 -1.88 -2.35 -10.74
N SER A 120 -2.99 -2.45 -11.48
CA SER A 120 -4.15 -1.55 -11.33
C SER A 120 -4.65 -1.47 -9.89
N VAL A 121 -4.62 -2.59 -9.16
CA VAL A 121 -5.14 -2.71 -7.79
C VAL A 121 -4.13 -3.30 -6.80
N GLU A 122 -2.84 -3.34 -7.15
CA GLU A 122 -1.82 -4.01 -6.32
C GLU A 122 -1.67 -3.35 -4.94
N ALA A 123 -1.81 -2.02 -4.87
CA ALA A 123 -1.79 -1.29 -3.59
C ALA A 123 -2.94 -1.69 -2.65
N ARG A 124 -4.09 -2.14 -3.19
CA ARG A 124 -5.21 -2.68 -2.40
C ARG A 124 -4.99 -4.15 -2.02
N ALA A 125 -4.24 -4.90 -2.83
CA ALA A 125 -3.96 -6.31 -2.58
C ALA A 125 -2.84 -6.53 -1.53
N ARG A 126 -1.80 -5.69 -1.55
CA ARG A 126 -0.63 -5.81 -0.66
C ARG A 126 -0.56 -4.76 0.44
N GLY A 127 -1.17 -3.60 0.24
CA GLY A 127 -1.02 -2.43 1.11
C GLY A 127 0.15 -1.54 0.69
N THR A 128 0.08 -0.26 1.07
CA THR A 128 1.09 0.75 0.73
C THR A 128 2.42 0.51 1.43
N ASP A 129 2.38 0.08 2.69
CA ASP A 129 3.59 -0.16 3.50
C ASP A 129 4.39 -1.34 2.93
N TRP A 130 3.69 -2.38 2.45
CA TRP A 130 4.31 -3.49 1.74
C TRP A 130 5.00 -3.01 0.45
N LEU A 131 4.31 -2.23 -0.40
CA LEU A 131 4.89 -1.73 -1.65
C LEU A 131 6.09 -0.80 -1.41
N TYR A 132 5.97 0.11 -0.45
CA TYR A 132 7.02 1.05 -0.08
C TYR A 132 8.27 0.32 0.39
N THR A 133 8.10 -0.65 1.28
CA THR A 133 9.20 -1.48 1.78
C THR A 133 9.77 -2.36 0.66
N TYR A 134 8.91 -2.95 -0.18
CA TYR A 134 9.32 -3.80 -1.31
C TYR A 134 10.26 -3.04 -2.27
N PHE A 135 9.89 -1.86 -2.76
CA PHE A 135 10.77 -1.09 -3.66
C PHE A 135 12.04 -0.57 -3.00
N ARG A 136 12.05 -0.43 -1.67
CA ARG A 136 13.19 0.04 -0.88
C ARG A 136 14.07 -1.07 -0.32
N THR A 137 13.79 -2.34 -0.59
CA THR A 137 14.55 -3.47 -0.01
C THR A 137 15.10 -4.43 -1.07
N PHE A 138 15.22 -3.98 -2.32
CA PHE A 138 16.02 -4.68 -3.33
C PHE A 138 17.51 -4.63 -2.96
N TYR A 139 18.19 -5.74 -3.24
CA TYR A 139 19.63 -5.89 -3.12
C TYR A 139 20.16 -6.88 -4.16
N LYS A 140 21.44 -6.75 -4.49
CA LYS A 140 22.12 -7.60 -5.46
C LYS A 140 22.36 -8.99 -4.88
N ASP A 141 22.02 -10.01 -5.64
CA ASP A 141 22.17 -11.41 -5.28
C ASP A 141 22.36 -12.25 -6.55
N ASP A 142 23.63 -12.51 -6.88
CA ASP A 142 24.02 -13.24 -8.08
C ASP A 142 23.60 -14.72 -8.06
N THR A 143 23.06 -15.22 -6.94
CA THR A 143 22.52 -16.59 -6.86
C THR A 143 21.10 -16.69 -7.42
N THR A 144 20.42 -15.55 -7.61
CA THR A 144 19.06 -15.49 -8.18
C THR A 144 19.09 -15.37 -9.70
N GLN A 145 17.98 -15.73 -10.35
CA GLN A 145 17.87 -15.67 -11.81
C GLN A 145 18.05 -14.26 -12.40
N THR A 146 17.62 -13.23 -11.68
CA THR A 146 17.69 -11.83 -12.13
C THR A 146 18.94 -11.11 -11.66
N GLY A 147 19.74 -11.73 -10.79
CA GLY A 147 20.83 -11.06 -10.06
C GLY A 147 20.36 -10.13 -8.95
N TRP A 148 19.06 -10.15 -8.62
CA TRP A 148 18.45 -9.30 -7.61
C TRP A 148 17.51 -10.09 -6.71
N ASN A 149 17.53 -9.75 -5.43
CA ASN A 149 16.65 -10.31 -4.43
C ASN A 149 16.01 -9.19 -3.59
N ASN A 150 15.07 -9.56 -2.72
CA ASN A 150 14.29 -8.63 -1.93
C ASN A 150 14.03 -9.17 -0.52
N LEU A 151 14.06 -8.28 0.48
CA LEU A 151 13.87 -8.68 1.87
C LEU A 151 12.40 -8.98 2.19
N VAL A 152 11.47 -8.22 1.61
CA VAL A 152 10.02 -8.40 1.80
C VAL A 152 9.48 -9.59 0.98
N TYR A 153 10.07 -9.85 -0.18
CA TYR A 153 9.68 -10.95 -1.06
C TYR A 153 10.89 -11.75 -1.53
N PRO A 154 11.39 -12.71 -0.73
CA PRO A 154 12.56 -13.51 -1.08
C PRO A 154 12.39 -14.29 -2.39
N ASN A 155 13.45 -14.38 -3.18
CA ASN A 155 13.48 -15.01 -4.50
C ASN A 155 12.51 -14.35 -5.50
N VAL A 156 12.41 -13.02 -5.43
CA VAL A 156 11.60 -12.21 -6.34
C VAL A 156 12.02 -12.44 -7.80
N GLY A 157 11.05 -12.70 -8.67
CA GLY A 157 11.28 -12.85 -10.11
C GLY A 157 11.39 -11.51 -10.87
N MET A 158 11.13 -10.39 -10.19
CA MET A 158 11.25 -9.05 -10.76
C MET A 158 12.70 -8.55 -10.59
N PRO A 159 13.38 -8.12 -11.67
CA PRO A 159 14.66 -7.43 -11.54
C PRO A 159 14.47 -6.08 -10.83
N HIS A 160 15.53 -5.53 -10.26
CA HIS A 160 15.43 -4.21 -9.63
C HIS A 160 15.39 -3.10 -10.68
N VAL A 161 14.21 -2.75 -11.20
CA VAL A 161 14.06 -1.75 -12.30
C VAL A 161 14.49 -0.33 -11.94
N LEU A 162 14.65 -0.01 -10.65
CA LEU A 162 15.08 1.30 -10.16
C LEU A 162 16.53 1.33 -9.68
N TRP A 163 17.33 0.30 -10.01
CA TRP A 163 18.71 0.15 -9.52
C TRP A 163 19.61 1.34 -9.89
N GLN A 164 19.39 1.99 -11.03
CA GLN A 164 20.18 3.17 -11.43
C GLN A 164 19.91 4.36 -10.50
N LEU A 165 18.69 4.47 -9.97
CA LEU A 165 18.30 5.53 -9.04
C LEU A 165 18.83 5.26 -7.64
N GLN A 166 18.69 4.02 -7.17
CA GLN A 166 19.12 3.59 -5.83
C GLN A 166 20.65 3.40 -5.72
N GLY A 167 21.29 2.97 -6.80
CA GLY A 167 22.62 2.38 -6.79
C GLY A 167 22.58 0.90 -6.41
N GLU A 168 23.66 0.17 -6.71
CA GLU A 168 23.77 -1.24 -6.35
C GLU A 168 24.23 -1.38 -4.91
N ARG A 169 23.62 -2.31 -4.19
CA ARG A 169 23.96 -2.63 -2.80
C ARG A 169 23.67 -4.10 -2.50
N VAL A 170 24.37 -4.65 -1.51
CA VAL A 170 24.18 -6.01 -1.01
C VAL A 170 23.62 -6.00 0.40
N ALA A 171 22.86 -7.03 0.76
CA ALA A 171 22.33 -7.18 2.11
C ALA A 171 23.33 -7.92 3.01
N LYS A 172 23.60 -7.38 4.19
CA LYS A 172 24.38 -8.05 5.24
C LYS A 172 23.45 -8.82 6.16
N PHE A 173 23.79 -10.06 6.44
CA PHE A 173 23.09 -10.92 7.37
C PHE A 173 24.03 -11.42 8.45
N GLU A 174 23.54 -11.48 9.69
CA GLU A 174 24.21 -12.10 10.83
C GLU A 174 23.41 -13.31 11.30
N GLU A 175 24.10 -14.35 11.76
CA GLU A 175 23.44 -15.50 12.37
C GLU A 175 23.17 -15.20 13.85
N ARG A 176 21.89 -15.24 14.24
CA ARG A 176 21.47 -15.10 15.64
C ARG A 176 20.67 -16.33 16.04
N LYS A 177 20.75 -16.71 17.32
CA LYS A 177 19.89 -17.77 17.86
C LYS A 177 18.45 -17.27 17.83
N ASP A 178 17.55 -18.12 17.34
CA ASP A 178 16.12 -17.83 17.30
C ASP A 178 15.62 -17.59 18.75
N PRO A 179 14.96 -16.45 19.04
CA PRO A 179 14.43 -16.13 20.37
C PRO A 179 13.40 -17.13 20.89
N HIS A 180 12.79 -17.93 20.01
CA HIS A 180 11.75 -18.89 20.30
C HIS A 180 12.22 -20.35 20.20
N ASP A 181 13.37 -20.61 19.56
CA ASP A 181 13.99 -21.94 19.47
C ASP A 181 15.53 -21.85 19.53
N ALA A 182 16.10 -22.05 20.71
CA ALA A 182 17.56 -21.96 20.92
C ALA A 182 18.39 -22.99 20.11
N SER A 183 17.74 -23.95 19.43
CA SER A 183 18.38 -24.91 18.53
C SER A 183 18.47 -24.43 17.08
N ARG A 184 17.80 -23.33 16.72
CA ARG A 184 17.81 -22.74 15.37
C ARG A 184 18.63 -21.46 15.33
N MET A 185 19.40 -21.32 14.26
CA MET A 185 20.07 -20.07 13.90
C MET A 185 19.25 -19.40 12.80
N GLU A 186 18.87 -18.14 13.01
CA GLU A 186 18.19 -17.30 12.04
C GLU A 186 19.19 -16.31 11.42
N LYS A 187 19.11 -16.14 10.10
CA LYS A 187 19.85 -15.09 9.39
C LYS A 187 19.09 -13.77 9.52
N VAL A 188 19.57 -12.90 10.40
CA VAL A 188 18.97 -11.60 10.66
C VAL A 188 19.64 -10.55 9.78
N PHE A 189 18.82 -9.79 9.04
CA PHE A 189 19.30 -8.66 8.27
C PHE A 189 19.84 -7.56 9.19
N VAL A 190 21.06 -7.07 8.92
CA VAL A 190 21.70 -6.03 9.74
C VAL A 190 21.93 -4.71 9.03
N GLY A 191 21.84 -4.70 7.70
CA GLY A 191 21.97 -3.47 6.93
C GLY A 191 22.42 -3.72 5.50
N PHE A 192 22.50 -2.65 4.72
CA PHE A 192 22.99 -2.68 3.35
C PHE A 192 24.45 -2.21 3.27
N GLU A 193 25.22 -2.80 2.36
CA GLU A 193 26.50 -2.26 1.89
C GLU A 193 26.33 -1.69 0.49
N GLN A 194 26.62 -0.41 0.31
CA GLN A 194 26.57 0.22 -1.01
C GLN A 194 27.78 -0.22 -1.84
N LEU A 195 27.54 -0.80 -3.01
CA LEU A 195 28.58 -1.17 -3.96
C LEU A 195 28.87 -0.03 -4.93
N THR A 196 27.82 0.54 -5.53
CA THR A 196 27.93 1.66 -6.47
C THR A 196 26.89 2.72 -6.14
N PRO A 197 27.22 4.02 -6.20
CA PRO A 197 26.25 5.08 -5.95
C PRO A 197 25.20 5.12 -7.06
N GLY A 198 23.94 5.38 -6.68
CA GLY A 198 22.87 5.68 -7.64
C GLY A 198 22.92 7.13 -8.12
N THR A 199 22.04 7.47 -9.07
CA THR A 199 21.88 8.84 -9.55
C THR A 199 21.17 9.75 -8.55
N MET A 200 20.49 9.19 -7.54
CA MET A 200 19.74 9.94 -6.53
C MET A 200 20.36 9.78 -5.15
N LYS A 201 20.14 10.78 -4.28
CA LYS A 201 20.45 10.64 -2.85
C LYS A 201 19.45 9.66 -2.21
N PRO A 202 19.83 8.94 -1.14
CA PRO A 202 18.93 7.97 -0.49
C PRO A 202 17.56 8.55 -0.11
N GLN A 203 17.54 9.74 0.48
CA GLN A 203 16.29 10.41 0.85
C GLN A 203 15.42 10.75 -0.37
N GLU A 204 16.04 11.20 -1.47
CA GLU A 204 15.32 11.54 -2.71
C GLU A 204 14.75 10.28 -3.37
N TYR A 205 15.48 9.17 -3.33
CA TYR A 205 14.97 7.87 -3.75
C TYR A 205 13.75 7.47 -2.93
N ASP A 206 13.85 7.54 -1.60
CA ASP A 206 12.76 7.21 -0.68
C ASP A 206 11.51 8.08 -0.92
N ASP A 207 11.71 9.37 -1.17
CA ASP A 207 10.62 10.29 -1.53
C ASP A 207 9.96 9.93 -2.87
N ASN A 208 10.75 9.53 -3.86
CA ASN A 208 10.24 9.06 -5.15
C ASN A 208 9.48 7.72 -5.02
N ILE A 209 9.92 6.81 -4.16
CA ILE A 209 9.16 5.59 -3.87
C ILE A 209 7.86 5.92 -3.15
N ALA A 210 7.87 6.86 -2.20
CA ALA A 210 6.65 7.31 -1.53
C ALA A 210 5.64 7.88 -2.54
N ASP A 211 6.11 8.70 -3.48
CA ASP A 211 5.27 9.27 -4.54
C ASP A 211 4.74 8.18 -5.51
N LEU A 212 5.59 7.23 -5.92
CA LEU A 212 5.18 6.07 -6.72
C LEU A 212 4.09 5.25 -6.03
N VAL A 213 4.28 4.92 -4.75
CA VAL A 213 3.30 4.15 -3.96
C VAL A 213 2.02 4.95 -3.73
N ALA A 214 2.11 6.27 -3.51
CA ALA A 214 0.94 7.13 -3.43
C ALA A 214 0.14 7.13 -4.75
N PHE A 215 0.83 7.19 -5.90
CA PHE A 215 0.18 7.05 -7.20
C PHE A 215 -0.46 5.66 -7.39
N MET A 216 0.21 4.57 -7.02
CA MET A 216 -0.37 3.23 -7.09
C MET A 216 -1.59 3.06 -6.18
N SER A 217 -1.55 3.65 -4.98
CA SER A 217 -2.69 3.69 -4.05
C SER A 217 -3.86 4.49 -4.61
N TRP A 218 -3.59 5.66 -5.19
CA TRP A 218 -4.59 6.46 -5.88
C TRP A 218 -5.17 5.72 -7.08
N MET A 219 -4.35 5.10 -7.92
CA MET A 219 -4.78 4.33 -9.09
C MET A 219 -5.70 3.17 -8.69
N ALA A 220 -5.37 2.46 -7.61
CA ALA A 220 -6.19 1.38 -7.08
C ALA A 220 -7.51 1.86 -6.48
N GLU A 221 -7.57 3.12 -6.04
CA GLU A 221 -8.78 3.72 -5.49
C GLU A 221 -8.86 5.25 -5.66
N PRO A 222 -9.26 5.74 -6.85
CA PRO A 222 -9.16 7.17 -7.17
C PRO A 222 -10.06 8.07 -6.32
N VAL A 223 -11.17 7.52 -5.80
CA VAL A 223 -12.18 8.24 -4.99
C VAL A 223 -11.99 8.05 -3.49
N GLN A 224 -10.81 7.59 -3.04
CA GLN A 224 -10.60 7.22 -1.64
C GLN A 224 -10.80 8.36 -0.64
N LEU A 225 -10.44 9.59 -1.01
CA LEU A 225 -10.60 10.76 -0.17
C LEU A 225 -12.08 11.11 0.01
N GLU A 226 -12.85 11.03 -1.08
CA GLU A 226 -14.28 11.24 -1.05
C GLU A 226 -14.99 10.16 -0.24
N ARG A 227 -14.63 8.89 -0.43
CA ARG A 227 -15.17 7.77 0.37
C ARG A 227 -14.92 7.98 1.87
N LYS A 228 -13.69 8.36 2.27
CA LYS A 228 -13.35 8.64 3.67
C LYS A 228 -14.20 9.81 4.21
N ARG A 229 -14.33 10.90 3.45
CA ARG A 229 -15.14 12.07 3.83
C ARG A 229 -16.61 11.71 4.02
N ILE A 230 -17.22 11.00 3.07
CA ILE A 230 -18.63 10.54 3.17
C ILE A 230 -18.78 9.58 4.35
N GLY A 231 -17.83 8.66 4.54
CA GLY A 231 -17.83 7.72 5.65
C GLY A 231 -17.90 8.41 7.02
N VAL A 232 -17.11 9.47 7.24
CA VAL A 232 -17.18 10.26 8.48
C VAL A 232 -18.56 10.88 8.68
N VAL A 233 -19.15 11.47 7.64
CA VAL A 233 -20.49 12.07 7.70
C VAL A 233 -21.55 11.02 8.03
N VAL A 234 -21.49 9.85 7.40
CA VAL A 234 -22.43 8.74 7.65
C VAL A 234 -22.30 8.21 9.07
N LEU A 235 -21.07 8.03 9.58
CA LEU A 235 -20.85 7.56 10.95
C LEU A 235 -21.39 8.55 11.99
N LEU A 236 -21.22 9.85 11.77
CA LEU A 236 -21.80 10.89 12.64
C LEU A 236 -23.33 10.86 12.63
N PHE A 237 -23.94 10.74 11.44
CA PHE A 237 -25.39 10.60 11.31
C PHE A 237 -25.90 9.36 12.05
N LEU A 238 -25.26 8.20 11.86
CA LEU A 238 -25.65 6.96 12.53
C LEU A 238 -25.49 7.03 14.04
N ALA A 239 -24.45 7.69 14.56
CA ALA A 239 -24.27 7.89 15.99
C ALA A 239 -25.43 8.72 16.60
N ILE A 240 -25.82 9.83 15.95
CA ILE A 240 -26.93 10.67 16.38
C ILE A 240 -28.26 9.90 16.26
N PHE A 241 -28.49 9.25 15.13
CA PHE A 241 -29.71 8.47 14.90
C PHE A 241 -29.85 7.33 15.92
N THR A 242 -28.75 6.64 16.23
CA THR A 242 -28.72 5.58 17.25
C THR A 242 -29.10 6.12 18.63
N LEU A 243 -28.60 7.30 19.01
CA LEU A 243 -28.99 7.94 20.27
C LEU A 243 -30.50 8.25 20.31
N LEU A 244 -31.05 8.79 19.24
CA LEU A 244 -32.47 9.11 19.12
C LEU A 244 -33.33 7.84 19.14
N ALA A 245 -32.97 6.82 18.35
CA ALA A 245 -33.64 5.54 18.29
C ALA A 245 -33.59 4.82 19.66
N TRP A 246 -32.46 4.88 20.36
CA TRP A 246 -32.34 4.32 21.71
C TRP A 246 -33.25 5.03 22.72
N ARG A 247 -33.32 6.38 22.66
CA ARG A 247 -34.24 7.16 23.50
C ARG A 247 -35.70 6.84 23.20
N LEU A 248 -36.05 6.70 21.92
CA LEU A 248 -37.39 6.32 21.48
C LEU A 248 -37.74 4.89 21.95
N ASN A 249 -36.83 3.94 21.79
CA ASN A 249 -37.01 2.57 22.26
C ASN A 249 -37.23 2.52 23.78
N LYS A 250 -36.41 3.26 24.54
CA LYS A 250 -36.58 3.37 25.99
C LYS A 250 -37.94 3.97 26.38
N ALA A 251 -38.46 4.92 25.61
CA ALA A 251 -39.77 5.50 25.86
C ALA A 251 -40.92 4.52 25.52
N TYR A 252 -40.80 3.78 24.42
CA TYR A 252 -41.83 2.83 23.96
C TYR A 252 -41.98 1.63 24.90
N TRP A 253 -40.85 1.09 25.39
CA TRP A 253 -40.82 -0.06 26.30
C TRP A 253 -40.92 0.33 27.77
N LYS A 254 -41.30 1.57 28.09
CA LYS A 254 -41.39 2.02 29.49
C LYS A 254 -42.43 1.24 30.29
N ASP A 255 -43.50 0.82 29.61
CA ASP A 255 -44.68 0.20 30.25
C ASP A 255 -44.72 -1.33 30.08
N ILE A 256 -43.69 -1.92 29.46
CA ILE A 256 -43.52 -3.36 29.25
C ILE A 256 -42.22 -3.78 29.96
N HIS A 257 -42.35 -4.53 31.05
CA HIS A 257 -41.25 -4.88 31.96
C HIS A 257 -40.41 -6.05 31.43
#